data_AF-A0A2A9G3P7-F1
#
_entry.id   AF-A0A2A9G3P7-F1
#
_cell.length_a   1.000
_cell.length_b   1.000
_cell.length_c   1.000
_cell.angle_alpha   90.00
_cell.angle_beta   90.00
_cell.angle_gamma   90.00
#
_symmetry.space_group_name_H-M   'P 1'
#
loop_
_entity.id
_entity.type
_entity.pdbx_description
1 polymer ?
#
loop_
_entity_poly.entity_id
_entity_poly.type
_entity_poly.pdbx_seq_one_letter_code
_entity_poly.pdbx_strand_id
1 'polypeptide(L)'
;MSVDAPEVDPIDLGQLLLLLADNGFAAEVGSWVSVETPNQPITGEQLLGVLELQEAATGAGMSVHEYADQLAQALPAAANAVTPEGELPEDDEFKRHLQDFCER
;
A
#
# COMPACT_ATOMS: atom_id res chain seq x y z
N MET A 1 20.36 -8.37 26.87
CA MET A 1 19.55 -8.96 25.78
C MET A 1 18.14 -8.44 25.96
N SER A 2 17.86 -7.24 25.45
CA SER A 2 16.49 -6.78 25.23
C SER A 2 16.22 -7.03 23.75
N VAL A 3 15.45 -8.07 23.48
CA VAL A 3 14.67 -8.14 22.25
C VAL A 3 13.26 -7.76 22.70
N ASP A 4 13.06 -6.45 22.84
CA ASP A 4 11.73 -5.89 23.02
C ASP A 4 10.95 -6.07 21.70
N ALA A 5 9.63 -6.16 21.83
CA ALA A 5 8.66 -6.70 20.89
C ALA A 5 8.86 -6.39 19.38
N PRO A 6 8.35 -7.23 18.46
CA PRO A 6 7.92 -6.71 17.18
C PRO A 6 6.75 -5.76 17.45
N GLU A 7 7.02 -4.49 17.68
CA GLU A 7 6.02 -3.43 17.54
C GLU A 7 5.66 -3.37 16.05
N VAL A 8 4.75 -4.25 15.63
CA VAL A 8 4.07 -4.11 14.35
C VAL A 8 3.07 -2.97 14.53
N ASP A 9 3.57 -1.77 14.32
CA ASP A 9 2.77 -0.55 14.17
C ASP A 9 1.83 -0.67 12.96
N PRO A 10 0.67 0.03 13.00
CA PRO A 10 -0.50 -0.27 12.18
C PRO A 10 -0.22 -0.08 10.69
N ILE A 11 -0.06 -1.21 9.98
CA ILE A 11 0.05 -1.26 8.52
C ILE A 11 1.16 -0.33 8.03
N ASP A 12 2.39 -0.84 7.99
CA ASP A 12 3.46 -0.15 7.27
C ASP A 12 3.01 0.01 5.80
N LEU A 13 2.86 1.26 5.37
CA LEU A 13 2.35 1.57 4.04
C LEU A 13 3.27 0.98 2.97
N GLY A 14 4.58 0.92 3.22
CA GLY A 14 5.54 0.23 2.35
C GLY A 14 5.23 -1.27 2.24
N GLN A 15 5.07 -1.98 3.35
CA GLN A 15 4.68 -3.40 3.27
C GLN A 15 3.36 -3.63 2.53
N LEU A 16 2.37 -2.76 2.72
CA LEU A 16 1.08 -2.89 2.06
C LEU A 16 1.18 -2.65 0.55
N LEU A 17 2.02 -1.70 0.13
CA LEU A 17 2.33 -1.46 -1.29
C LEU A 17 3.10 -2.63 -1.92
N LEU A 18 4.07 -3.23 -1.21
CA LEU A 18 4.75 -4.45 -1.66
C LEU A 18 3.77 -5.61 -1.85
N LEU A 19 2.88 -5.81 -0.87
CA LEU A 19 1.88 -6.88 -0.93
C LEU A 19 0.95 -6.68 -2.13
N LEU A 20 0.48 -5.46 -2.38
CA LEU A 20 -0.30 -5.12 -3.56
C LEU A 20 0.48 -5.41 -4.86
N ALA A 21 1.75 -4.98 -4.92
CA ALA A 21 2.61 -5.23 -6.07
C ALA A 21 2.76 -6.73 -6.37
N ASP A 22 3.03 -7.54 -5.34
CA ASP A 22 3.17 -9.00 -5.43
C ASP A 22 1.88 -9.69 -5.88
N ASN A 23 0.72 -9.14 -5.49
CA ASN A 23 -0.61 -9.65 -5.86
C ASN A 23 -1.12 -9.14 -7.23
N GLY A 24 -0.26 -8.51 -8.03
CA GLY A 24 -0.58 -8.11 -9.40
C GLY A 24 -0.99 -6.64 -9.59
N PHE A 25 -0.92 -5.83 -8.53
CA PHE A 25 -1.21 -4.38 -8.57
C PHE A 25 0.07 -3.53 -8.67
N ALA A 26 1.18 -4.13 -9.15
CA ALA A 26 2.46 -3.43 -9.25
C ALA A 26 2.39 -2.19 -10.15
N ALA A 27 1.54 -2.21 -11.18
CA ALA A 27 1.33 -1.07 -12.07
C ALA A 27 0.61 0.08 -11.34
N GLU A 28 -0.46 -0.20 -10.59
CA GLU A 28 -1.13 0.79 -9.75
C GLU A 28 -0.19 1.35 -8.67
N VAL A 29 0.50 0.48 -7.93
CA VAL A 29 1.45 0.87 -6.88
C VAL A 29 2.59 1.72 -7.47
N GLY A 30 3.18 1.28 -8.57
CA GLY A 30 4.22 2.02 -9.30
C GLY A 30 3.75 3.41 -9.73
N SER A 31 2.48 3.55 -10.11
CA SER A 31 1.88 4.83 -10.45
C SER A 31 1.69 5.75 -9.24
N TRP A 32 1.49 5.23 -8.03
CA TRP A 32 1.29 6.06 -6.83
C TRP A 32 2.58 6.62 -6.26
N VAL A 33 3.69 5.89 -6.45
CA VAL A 33 5.03 6.31 -6.01
C VAL A 33 5.76 7.12 -7.08
N SER A 34 5.28 7.08 -8.32
CA SER A 34 5.86 7.82 -9.45
C SER A 34 5.28 9.23 -9.54
N VAL A 35 6.12 10.25 -9.41
CA VAL A 35 5.72 11.66 -9.62
C VAL A 35 5.35 11.98 -11.07
N GLU A 36 5.81 11.16 -12.02
CA GLU A 36 5.60 11.36 -13.47
C GLU A 36 4.29 10.72 -13.97
N THR A 37 3.71 9.78 -13.21
CA THR A 37 2.54 9.01 -13.64
C THR A 37 1.33 9.37 -12.79
N PRO A 38 0.15 9.64 -13.38
CA PRO A 38 -1.04 9.96 -12.60
C PRO A 38 -1.54 8.73 -11.84
N ASN A 39 -1.72 8.86 -10.52
CA ASN A 39 -2.21 7.79 -9.63
C ASN A 39 -3.37 7.00 -10.24
N GLN A 40 -3.14 5.73 -10.53
CA GLN A 40 -4.20 4.86 -10.99
C GLN A 40 -5.23 4.61 -9.89
N PRO A 41 -6.54 4.63 -10.21
CA PRO A 41 -7.57 4.30 -9.24
C PRO A 41 -7.54 2.79 -8.95
N ILE A 42 -7.80 2.44 -7.69
CA ILE A 42 -8.07 1.07 -7.25
C ILE A 42 -9.47 1.02 -6.63
N THR A 43 -10.14 -0.14 -6.66
CA THR A 43 -11.46 -0.34 -6.04
C THR A 43 -11.35 -1.07 -4.72
N GLY A 44 -12.36 -0.89 -3.85
CA GLY A 44 -12.44 -1.66 -2.61
C GLY A 44 -12.44 -3.18 -2.87
N GLU A 45 -13.14 -3.64 -3.91
CA GLU A 45 -13.17 -5.07 -4.29
C GLU A 45 -11.79 -5.61 -4.65
N GLN A 46 -10.96 -4.82 -5.35
CA GLN A 46 -9.58 -5.17 -5.67
C GLN A 46 -8.73 -5.32 -4.40
N LEU A 47 -8.88 -4.39 -3.45
CA LEU A 47 -8.20 -4.48 -2.16
C LEU A 47 -8.64 -5.69 -1.35
N LEU A 48 -9.94 -6.01 -1.36
CA LEU A 48 -10.47 -7.19 -0.65
C LEU A 48 -10.01 -8.53 -1.22
N GLY A 49 -9.58 -8.55 -2.49
CA GLY A 49 -8.97 -9.72 -3.10
C GLY A 49 -7.56 -10.01 -2.59
N VAL A 50 -6.89 -9.01 -2.00
CA VAL A 50 -5.48 -9.07 -1.60
C VAL A 50 -5.28 -8.94 -0.10
N LEU A 51 -6.11 -8.12 0.55
CA LEU A 51 -5.98 -7.71 1.93
C LEU A 51 -7.13 -8.26 2.77
N GLU A 52 -6.79 -8.85 3.91
CA GLU A 52 -7.76 -9.27 4.93
C GLU A 52 -8.23 -8.05 5.74
N LEU A 53 -9.16 -7.28 5.18
CA LEU A 53 -9.72 -6.06 5.81
C LEU A 53 -10.86 -6.35 6.80
N GLN A 54 -11.25 -7.62 6.95
CA GLN A 54 -12.44 -8.01 7.72
C GLN A 54 -12.34 -7.63 9.20
N GLU A 55 -11.19 -7.86 9.82
CA GLU A 55 -10.95 -7.55 11.23
C GLU A 55 -10.89 -6.03 11.46
N ALA A 56 -10.19 -5.30 10.57
CA ALA A 56 -10.08 -3.85 10.64
C ALA A 56 -11.43 -3.15 10.45
N ALA A 57 -12.22 -3.59 9.47
CA ALA A 57 -13.56 -3.07 9.23
C ALA A 57 -14.49 -3.34 10.42
N THR A 58 -14.40 -4.53 11.02
CA THR A 58 -15.17 -4.88 12.22
C THR A 58 -14.81 -3.98 13.40
N GLY A 59 -13.51 -3.70 13.60
CA GLY A 59 -13.05 -2.75 14.61
C GLY A 59 -13.51 -1.31 14.36
N ALA A 60 -13.64 -0.91 13.08
CA ALA A 60 -14.19 0.38 12.68
C ALA A 60 -15.73 0.45 12.74
N GLY A 61 -16.41 -0.68 12.96
CA GLY A 61 -17.88 -0.75 12.94
C GLY A 61 -18.47 -0.53 11.54
N MET A 62 -17.71 -0.83 10.49
CA MET A 62 -18.08 -0.64 9.09
C MET A 62 -18.19 -1.98 8.37
N SER A 63 -18.91 -2.01 7.24
CA SER A 63 -18.86 -3.16 6.35
C SER A 63 -17.47 -3.25 5.72
N VAL A 64 -17.01 -4.48 5.46
CA VAL A 64 -15.72 -4.76 4.80
C VAL A 64 -15.58 -4.03 3.46
N HIS A 65 -16.64 -4.02 2.65
CA HIS A 65 -16.69 -3.24 1.41
C HIS A 65 -16.53 -1.74 1.66
N GLU A 66 -17.28 -1.16 2.59
CA GLU A 66 -17.20 0.28 2.88
C GLU A 66 -15.81 0.70 3.38
N TYR A 67 -15.19 -0.15 4.20
CA TYR A 67 -13.84 0.09 4.71
C TYR A 67 -12.80 -0.01 3.57
N ALA A 68 -12.94 -1.02 2.71
CA ALA A 68 -12.09 -1.18 1.54
C ALA A 68 -12.25 -0.03 0.54
N ASP A 69 -13.48 0.44 0.28
CA ASP A 69 -13.72 1.60 -0.59
C ASP A 69 -13.10 2.89 -0.03
N GLN A 70 -13.14 3.09 1.29
CA GLN A 70 -12.44 4.22 1.90
C GLN A 70 -10.92 4.08 1.75
N LEU A 71 -10.37 2.90 2.01
CA LEU A 71 -8.94 2.64 1.82
C LEU A 71 -8.53 2.83 0.36
N ALA A 72 -9.33 2.36 -0.60
CA ALA A 72 -9.07 2.48 -2.02
C ALA A 72 -9.00 3.94 -2.49
N GLN A 73 -9.78 4.82 -1.86
CA GLN A 73 -9.73 6.26 -2.14
C GLN A 73 -8.56 6.96 -1.42
N ALA A 74 -8.20 6.50 -0.23
CA ALA A 74 -7.15 7.11 0.59
C ALA A 74 -5.73 6.63 0.23
N LEU A 75 -5.56 5.37 -0.16
CA LEU A 75 -4.27 4.71 -0.40
C LEU A 75 -3.45 5.40 -1.49
N PRO A 76 -3.99 5.71 -2.68
CA PRO A 76 -3.22 6.37 -3.74
C PRO A 76 -2.71 7.74 -3.29
N ALA A 77 -3.55 8.49 -2.57
CA ALA A 77 -3.19 9.80 -2.05
C ALA A 77 -2.17 9.72 -0.90
N ALA A 78 -2.31 8.72 -0.02
CA ALA A 78 -1.40 8.46 1.08
C ALA A 78 -0.02 8.03 0.55
N ALA A 79 0.04 7.08 -0.39
CA ALA A 79 1.25 6.64 -1.07
C ALA A 79 1.97 7.83 -1.72
N ASN A 80 1.26 8.64 -2.51
CA ASN A 80 1.82 9.84 -3.13
C ASN A 80 2.28 10.89 -2.10
N ALA A 81 1.61 11.01 -0.96
CA ALA A 81 1.98 11.96 0.10
C ALA A 81 3.23 11.54 0.89
N VAL A 82 3.47 10.23 1.03
CA VAL A 82 4.68 9.68 1.65
C VAL A 82 5.84 9.54 0.67
N THR A 83 5.61 9.77 -0.63
CA THR A 83 6.64 9.91 -1.67
C THR A 83 6.80 11.37 -2.14
N PRO A 84 7.02 12.35 -1.24
CA PRO A 84 7.03 13.77 -1.63
C PRO A 84 8.17 14.14 -2.59
N GLU A 85 9.24 13.35 -2.65
CA GLU A 85 10.35 13.50 -3.60
C GLU A 85 10.34 12.44 -4.71
N GLY A 86 9.28 11.62 -4.82
CA GLY A 86 9.31 10.38 -5.62
C GLY A 86 10.17 9.28 -4.99
N GLU A 87 10.55 9.49 -3.72
CA GLU A 87 11.37 8.59 -2.93
C GLU A 87 10.64 8.32 -1.60
N LEU A 88 10.29 7.06 -1.34
CA LEU A 88 9.95 6.64 0.01
C LEU A 88 11.17 6.84 0.92
N PRO A 89 10.97 7.20 2.20
CA PRO A 89 12.06 7.37 3.15
C PRO A 89 12.93 6.10 3.20
N GLU A 90 14.17 6.24 2.71
CA GLU A 90 15.39 5.40 2.82
C GLU A 90 15.28 3.86 2.85
N ASP A 91 14.18 3.25 2.41
CA ASP A 91 14.12 1.82 2.13
C ASP A 91 14.52 1.55 0.67
N ASP A 92 15.83 1.64 0.40
CA ASP A 92 16.45 1.32 -0.89
C ASP A 92 16.06 -0.09 -1.39
N GLU A 93 15.80 -1.03 -0.46
CA GLU A 93 15.34 -2.38 -0.77
C GLU A 93 13.95 -2.38 -1.41
N PHE A 94 13.03 -1.58 -0.88
CA PHE A 94 11.68 -1.41 -1.43
C PHE A 94 11.73 -0.82 -2.85
N LYS A 95 12.54 0.22 -3.07
CA LYS A 95 12.71 0.83 -4.41
C LYS A 95 13.23 -0.19 -5.41
N ARG A 96 14.25 -0.95 -5.03
CA ARG A 96 14.85 -1.96 -5.91
C ARG A 96 13.85 -3.06 -6.26
N HIS A 97 12.99 -3.43 -5.32
CA HIS A 97 11.91 -4.39 -5.56
C HIS A 97 10.89 -3.83 -6.56
N LEU A 98 10.42 -2.59 -6.39
CA LEU A 98 9.51 -1.97 -7.36
C LEU A 98 10.14 -1.75 -8.73
N GLN A 99 11.40 -1.33 -8.80
CA GLN A 99 12.13 -1.14 -10.05
C GLN A 99 12.28 -2.46 -10.82
N ASP A 100 12.59 -3.58 -10.15
CA ASP A 100 12.65 -4.91 -10.77
C ASP A 100 11.30 -5.32 -11.39
N PHE A 101 10.18 -4.90 -10.78
CA PHE A 101 8.84 -5.14 -11.32
C PHE A 101 8.45 -4.17 -12.45
N CYS A 102 8.92 -2.91 -12.45
CA CYS A 102 8.67 -1.96 -13.53
C CYS A 102 9.54 -2.21 -14.78
N GLU A 103 10.74 -2.78 -14.63
CA GLU A 103 11.65 -3.10 -15.74
C GLU A 103 11.43 -4.48 -16.39
N ARG A 104 10.43 -5.25 -15.91
CA ARG A 104 10.08 -6.58 -16.44
C ARG A 104 8.89 -6.61 -17.38
#